data_AF-A0A7L4RJQ7-F1
#
_entry.id   AF-A0A7L4RJQ7-F1
#
_cell.length_a   1.000
_cell.length_b   1.000
_cell.length_c   1.000
_cell.angle_alpha   90.00
_cell.angle_beta   90.00
_cell.angle_gamma   90.00
#
_symmetry.space_group_name_H-M   'P 1'
#
loop_
_entity.id
_entity.type
_entity.pdbx_description
1 polymer ?
#
loop_
_entity_poly.entity_id
_entity_poly.type
_entity_poly.pdbx_seq_one_letter_code
_entity_poly.pdbx_strand_id
1 'polypeptide(L)' 'MKFAVLKQTARGSLLLECAKGGQPRAVSGENAFFKKQLVGKVFDSIASVEQPFYLMRVAQGVDVKTLLGKTLETKK' A
#
# COMPACT_ATOMS: atom_id res chain seq x y z
N MET A 1 9.03 3.36 -3.37
CA MET A 1 8.55 2.07 -3.91
C MET A 1 7.19 2.27 -4.57
N LYS A 2 6.69 1.33 -5.37
CA LYS A 2 5.34 1.39 -5.93
C LYS A 2 4.51 0.21 -5.44
N PHE A 3 3.29 0.48 -5.00
CA PHE A 3 2.37 -0.52 -4.45
C PHE A 3 1.06 -0.53 -5.25
N ALA A 4 0.58 -1.69 -5.68
CA ALA A 4 -0.76 -1.82 -6.23
C ALA A 4 -1.75 -2.11 -5.09
N VAL A 5 -2.86 -1.38 -5.05
CA VAL A 5 -3.91 -1.59 -4.05
C VAL A 5 -4.85 -2.70 -4.52
N LEU A 6 -4.88 -3.80 -3.78
CA LEU A 6 -5.67 -4.98 -4.13
C LEU A 6 -7.09 -4.91 -3.59
N LYS A 7 -7.21 -4.77 -2.26
CA LYS A 7 -8.50 -4.84 -1.56
C LYS A 7 -8.44 -4.21 -0.18
N GLN A 8 -9.60 -3.94 0.38
CA GLN A 8 -9.75 -3.56 1.79
C GLN A 8 -9.97 -4.82 2.64
N THR A 9 -9.25 -4.90 3.75
CA THR A 9 -9.45 -5.94 4.78
C THR A 9 -10.72 -5.63 5.59
N ALA A 10 -11.26 -6.65 6.27
CA ALA A 10 -12.40 -6.46 7.18
C ALA A 10 -12.12 -5.45 8.32
N ARG A 11 -10.85 -5.23 8.66
CA ARG A 11 -10.41 -4.23 9.67
C ARG A 11 -10.15 -2.84 9.07
N GLY A 12 -10.54 -2.61 7.82
CA GLY A 12 -10.42 -1.31 7.15
C GLY A 12 -9.02 -0.97 6.61
N SER A 13 -8.01 -1.82 6.84
CA SER A 13 -6.66 -1.65 6.25
C SER A 13 -6.66 -2.03 4.77
N LEU A 14 -5.78 -1.42 3.99
CA LEU A 14 -5.57 -1.78 2.59
C LEU A 14 -4.50 -2.86 2.45
N LEU A 15 -4.83 -3.89 1.68
CA LEU A 15 -3.88 -4.91 1.24
C LEU A 15 -3.25 -4.46 -0.06
N LEU A 16 -1.92 -4.43 -0.07
CA LEU A 16 -1.12 -4.01 -1.20
C LEU A 16 -0.19 -5.13 -1.66
N GLU A 17 0.23 -5.05 -2.92
CA GLU A 17 1.34 -5.83 -3.46
C GLU A 17 2.38 -4.90 -4.10
N CYS A 18 3.57 -5.40 -4.35
CA CYS A 18 4.58 -4.65 -5.10
C CYS A 18 4.12 -4.48 -6.55
N ALA A 19 4.08 -3.24 -7.06
CA ALA A 19 3.70 -3.02 -8.45
C ALA A 19 4.76 -3.60 -9.41
N LYS A 20 4.35 -3.98 -10.63
CA LYS A 20 5.26 -4.54 -11.66
C LYS A 20 6.51 -3.66 -11.83
N GLY A 21 7.68 -4.28 -11.72
CA GLY A 21 8.99 -3.63 -11.82
C GLY A 21 9.51 -3.02 -10.50
N GLY A 22 8.77 -3.11 -9.40
CA GLY A 22 9.28 -2.80 -8.07
C GLY A 22 10.05 -3.98 -7.47
N GLN A 23 11.08 -3.70 -6.68
CA GLN A 23 11.78 -4.72 -5.89
C GLN A 23 11.04 -4.94 -4.56
N PRO A 24 10.53 -6.15 -4.30
CA PRO A 24 9.90 -6.46 -3.01
C PRO A 24 10.93 -6.40 -1.88
N ARG A 25 10.58 -5.73 -0.78
CA ARG A 25 11.39 -5.73 0.45
C ARG A 25 10.47 -5.55 1.64
N ALA A 26 10.89 -6.03 2.81
CA ALA A 26 10.19 -5.71 4.05
C ALA A 26 10.15 -4.20 4.26
N VAL A 27 8.95 -3.65 4.50
CA VAL A 27 8.76 -2.24 4.82
C VAL A 27 7.82 -2.09 6.00
N SER A 28 8.19 -1.19 6.90
CA SER A 28 7.33 -0.74 7.98
C SER A 28 7.53 0.76 8.18
N GLY A 29 6.44 1.49 8.26
CA GLY A 29 6.43 2.91 8.54
C GLY A 29 6.53 3.84 7.33
N GLU A 30 6.47 3.34 6.09
CA GLU A 30 6.56 4.19 4.90
C GLU A 30 5.25 4.92 4.59
N ASN A 31 5.34 6.21 4.27
CA ASN A 31 4.21 7.01 3.80
C ASN A 31 3.90 6.71 2.34
N ALA A 32 2.66 6.35 2.05
CA ALA A 32 2.15 6.07 0.71
C ALA A 32 1.39 7.27 0.15
N PHE A 33 1.66 7.59 -1.11
CA PHE A 33 1.11 8.73 -1.82
C PHE A 33 0.35 8.30 -3.08
N PHE A 34 -0.73 8.99 -3.39
CA PHE A 34 -1.45 8.88 -4.67
C PHE A 34 -1.57 10.29 -5.28
N LYS A 35 -1.13 10.48 -6.54
CA LYS A 35 -1.13 11.80 -7.20
C LYS A 35 -0.53 12.93 -6.33
N LYS A 36 0.58 12.65 -5.65
CA LYS A 36 1.28 13.55 -4.70
C LYS A 36 0.54 13.84 -3.37
N GLN A 37 -0.67 13.30 -3.17
CA GLN A 37 -1.40 13.38 -1.89
C GLN A 37 -1.01 12.22 -0.98
N LEU A 38 -0.76 12.49 0.30
CA LEU A 38 -0.58 11.45 1.31
C LEU A 38 -1.90 10.70 1.52
N VAL A 39 -1.89 9.39 1.30
CA VAL A 39 -3.10 8.55 1.41
C VAL A 39 -3.06 7.55 2.56
N GLY A 40 -1.88 7.30 3.13
CA GLY A 40 -1.75 6.38 4.23
C GLY A 40 -0.30 6.05 4.58
N LYS A 41 -0.17 5.09 5.49
CA LYS A 41 1.12 4.59 5.98
C LYS A 41 1.14 3.07 5.90
N VAL A 42 2.13 2.53 5.21
CA VAL A 42 2.43 1.09 5.18
C VAL A 42 3.03 0.75 6.53
N PHE A 43 2.43 -0.18 7.27
CA PHE A 43 2.82 -0.48 8.65
C PHE A 43 3.35 -1.90 8.82
N ASP A 44 3.05 -2.80 7.88
CA ASP A 44 3.45 -4.21 7.98
C ASP A 44 3.62 -4.85 6.60
N SER A 45 4.37 -5.95 6.58
CA SER A 45 4.59 -6.80 5.42
C SER A 45 4.36 -8.27 5.78
N ILE A 46 3.53 -8.95 5.01
CA ILE A 46 3.20 -10.36 5.16
C ILE A 46 4.06 -11.16 4.18
N ALA A 47 4.83 -12.11 4.69
CA ALA A 47 5.60 -13.03 3.85
C ALA A 47 4.66 -13.89 2.99
N SER A 48 5.01 -14.07 1.73
CA SER A 48 4.30 -14.91 0.77
C SER A 48 5.33 -15.51 -0.19
N VAL A 49 5.00 -16.68 -0.73
CA VAL A 49 5.94 -17.54 -1.48
C VAL A 49 6.36 -16.89 -2.80
N GLU A 50 5.48 -16.10 -3.42
CA GLU A 50 5.75 -15.41 -4.68
C GLU A 50 6.32 -14.00 -4.44
N GLN A 51 5.57 -13.19 -3.70
CA GLN A 51 5.93 -11.83 -3.34
C GLN A 51 5.23 -11.42 -2.05
N PRO A 52 5.87 -10.63 -1.17
CA PRO A 52 5.24 -10.14 0.04
C PRO A 52 4.02 -9.26 -0.26
N PHE A 53 3.00 -9.41 0.59
CA PHE A 53 1.91 -8.45 0.67
C PHE A 53 2.22 -7.39 1.72
N TYR A 54 1.58 -6.23 1.60
CA TYR A 54 1.77 -5.14 2.55
C TYR A 54 0.44 -4.65 3.10
N LEU A 55 0.45 -4.22 4.35
CA LEU A 55 -0.70 -3.63 5.00
C LEU A 55 -0.49 -2.13 5.15
N MET A 56 -1.49 -1.38 4.72
CA MET A 56 -1.52 0.07 4.82
C MET A 56 -2.71 0.55 5.63
N ARG A 57 -2.45 1.47 6.55
CA ARG A 57 -3.48 2.23 7.24
C ARG A 57 -3.79 3.48 6.43
N VAL A 58 -5.06 3.64 6.08
CA VAL A 58 -5.56 4.77 5.29
C VAL A 58 -5.61 6.02 6.17
N ALA A 59 -5.20 7.16 5.63
CA ALA A 59 -5.30 8.44 6.32
C ALA A 59 -6.76 8.89 6.46
N GLN A 60 -7.07 9.66 7.50
CA GLN A 60 -8.42 10.18 7.72
C GLN A 60 -8.85 11.07 6.54
N GLY A 61 -10.11 10.94 6.12
CA GLY A 61 -10.68 11.73 5.02
C GLY A 61 -10.33 11.23 3.61
N VAL A 62 -9.58 10.13 3.49
CA VAL A 62 -9.27 9.51 2.19
C VAL A 62 -10.32 8.44 1.88
N ASP A 63 -10.97 8.57 0.72
CA ASP A 63 -11.92 7.57 0.25
C ASP A 63 -11.18 6.35 -0.34
N VAL A 64 -11.34 5.20 0.33
CA VAL A 64 -10.74 3.92 -0.04
C VAL A 64 -11.13 3.49 -1.45
N LYS A 65 -12.37 3.76 -1.90
CA LYS A 65 -12.84 3.37 -3.23
C LYS A 65 -12.02 4.01 -4.35
N THR A 66 -11.48 5.21 -4.10
CA THR A 66 -10.62 5.92 -5.06
C THR A 66 -9.24 5.29 -5.21
N LEU A 67 -8.81 4.51 -4.23
CA LEU A 67 -7.48 3.88 -4.17
C LEU A 67 -7.47 2.46 -4.73
N LEU A 68 -8.59 1.72 -4.67
CA LEU A 68 -8.67 0.34 -5.15
C LEU A 68 -8.27 0.25 -6.64
N GLY A 69 -7.38 -0.69 -6.96
CA GLY A 69 -6.84 -0.87 -8.31
C GLY A 69 -5.89 0.26 -8.76
N LYS A 70 -5.50 1.17 -7.87
CA LYS A 70 -4.50 2.21 -8.17
C LYS A 70 -3.11 1.81 -7.70
N THR A 71 -2.12 2.49 -8.26
CA THR A 71 -0.73 2.40 -7.84
C THR A 71 -0.39 3.56 -6.91
N LEU A 72 0.10 3.24 -5.72
CA LEU A 72 0.62 4.18 -4.74
C LEU A 72 2.14 4.25 -4.85
N GLU A 73 2.71 5.39 -4.49
CA GLU A 73 4.15 5.61 -4.49
C GLU A 73 4.61 5.95 -3.07
N THR A 74 5.72 5.39 -2.62
CA THR A 74 6.42 5.86 -1.43
C THR A 74 7.62 6.70 -1.84
N LYS A 75 7.74 7.88 -1.22
CA LYS A 75 8.96 8.69 -1.33
C LYS A 75 10.05 8.04 -0.47
N LYS A 76 11.23 7.86 -1.05
CA LYS A 76 12.46 7.51 -0.31
C LYS A 76 12.82 8.64 0.64
#